data_AF-A0A7C0U2G6-F1
#
_entry.id   AF-A0A7C0U2G6-F1
#
_cell.length_a   1.000
_cell.length_b   1.000
_cell.length_c   1.000
_cell.angle_alpha   90.00
_cell.angle_beta   90.00
_cell.angle_gamma   90.00
#
_symmetry.space_group_name_H-M   'P 1'
#
loop_
_entity.id
_entity.type
_entity.pdbx_description
1 polymer ?
#
loop_
_entity_poly.entity_id
_entity_poly.type
_entity_poly.pdbx_seq_one_letter_code
_entity_poly.pdbx_strand_id
1 'polypeptide(L)'
;MRIKEIIIKILFLFLAFISISTLAFIVIFLFKESLPIFKKVSLKAFLFGKEWYPTDEPPDFGILPLIIASLLVTFLSSLIAIPLGVLSAIYISELARPFIKEILKPVIELLAALPSVVIGLFGMTVIAPFLQKMFN
;
A
#
# COMPACT_ATOMS: atom_id res chain seq x y z
N MET A 1 40.91 13.09 10.44
CA MET A 1 39.46 13.40 10.28
C MET A 1 38.99 13.32 8.82
N ARG A 2 39.65 13.95 7.84
CA ARG A 2 39.25 13.93 6.40
C ARG A 2 39.10 12.54 5.74
N ILE A 3 39.96 11.57 6.03
CA ILE A 3 39.92 10.24 5.37
C ILE A 3 38.67 9.45 5.76
N LYS A 4 38.29 9.47 7.05
CA LYS A 4 37.07 8.79 7.54
C LYS A 4 35.81 9.36 6.86
N GLU A 5 35.77 10.68 6.68
CA GLU A 5 34.67 11.37 6.00
C GLU A 5 34.56 10.96 4.52
N ILE A 6 35.70 10.86 3.82
CA ILE A 6 35.74 10.40 2.42
C ILE A 6 35.27 8.94 2.30
N ILE A 7 35.70 8.06 3.20
CA ILE A 7 35.28 6.65 3.22
C ILE A 7 33.76 6.55 3.43
N ILE A 8 33.20 7.29 4.39
CA ILE A 8 31.76 7.29 4.66
C ILE A 8 30.99 7.82 3.45
N LYS A 9 31.45 8.90 2.81
CA LYS A 9 30.82 9.47 1.61
C LYS A 9 30.81 8.48 0.46
N ILE A 10 31.93 7.79 0.19
CA ILE A 10 32.02 6.78 -0.86
C ILE A 10 31.12 5.58 -0.55
N LEU A 11 31.08 5.13 0.72
CA LEU A 11 30.22 4.04 1.15
C LEU A 11 28.73 4.39 0.95
N PHE A 12 28.29 5.56 1.39
CA PHE A 12 26.90 5.99 1.19
C PHE A 12 26.56 6.19 -0.28
N LEU A 13 27.48 6.73 -1.09
CA LEU A 13 27.28 6.83 -2.53
C LEU A 13 27.11 5.44 -3.16
N PHE A 14 27.93 4.48 -2.75
CA PHE A 14 27.86 3.09 -3.23
C PHE A 14 26.56 2.39 -2.81
N LEU A 15 26.14 2.55 -1.54
CA LEU A 15 24.86 2.01 -1.06
C LEU A 15 23.66 2.64 -1.78
N ALA A 16 23.68 3.95 -1.99
CA ALA A 16 22.66 4.65 -2.76
C ALA A 16 22.62 4.15 -4.21
N PHE A 17 23.79 3.96 -4.84
CA PHE A 17 23.90 3.42 -6.19
C PHE A 17 23.35 1.99 -6.29
N ILE A 18 23.69 1.11 -5.35
CA ILE A 18 23.13 -0.25 -5.29
C ILE A 18 21.62 -0.22 -5.11
N SER A 19 21.11 0.62 -4.21
CA SER A 19 19.67 0.73 -3.94
C SER A 19 18.90 1.14 -5.21
N ILE A 20 19.35 2.20 -5.88
CA ILE A 20 18.75 2.68 -7.13
C ILE A 20 18.88 1.64 -8.24
N SER A 21 20.04 1.01 -8.38
CA SER A 21 20.27 -0.03 -9.39
C SER A 21 19.38 -1.25 -9.17
N THR A 22 19.20 -1.66 -7.92
CA THR A 22 18.32 -2.78 -7.55
C THR A 22 16.87 -2.45 -7.90
N LEU A 23 16.40 -1.24 -7.58
CA LEU A 23 15.06 -0.79 -7.97
C LEU A 23 14.91 -0.79 -9.49
N ALA A 24 15.90 -0.29 -10.23
CA ALA A 24 15.88 -0.30 -11.69
C ALA A 24 15.82 -1.73 -12.25
N PHE A 25 16.59 -2.68 -11.70
CA PHE A 25 16.55 -4.07 -12.11
C PHE A 25 15.19 -4.72 -11.83
N ILE A 26 14.56 -4.44 -10.68
CA ILE A 26 13.21 -4.92 -10.38
C ILE A 26 12.22 -4.40 -11.43
N VAL A 27 12.27 -3.11 -11.76
CA VAL A 27 11.38 -2.52 -12.78
C VAL A 27 11.59 -3.18 -14.13
N ILE A 28 12.83 -3.29 -14.60
CA ILE A 28 13.16 -3.93 -15.88
C ILE A 28 12.70 -5.39 -15.92
N PHE A 29 12.91 -6.13 -14.83
CA PHE A 29 12.50 -7.52 -14.69
C PHE A 29 10.97 -7.65 -14.80
N LEU A 30 10.21 -6.83 -14.07
CA LEU A 30 8.74 -6.84 -14.13
C LEU A 30 8.22 -6.53 -15.53
N PHE A 31 8.79 -5.56 -16.25
CA PHE A 31 8.41 -5.28 -17.63
C PHE A 31 8.71 -6.47 -18.56
N LYS A 32 9.90 -7.07 -18.44
CA LYS A 32 10.29 -8.21 -19.27
C LYS A 32 9.37 -9.41 -19.08
N GLU A 33 9.03 -9.73 -17.84
CA GLU A 33 8.17 -10.88 -17.51
C GLU A 33 6.67 -10.62 -17.77
N SER A 34 6.23 -9.35 -17.76
CA SER A 34 4.83 -9.00 -18.02
C SER A 34 4.48 -8.82 -19.50
N LEU A 35 5.41 -8.38 -20.36
CA LEU A 35 5.15 -8.18 -21.80
C LEU A 35 4.55 -9.41 -22.54
N PRO A 36 4.92 -10.67 -22.23
CA PRO A 36 4.33 -11.85 -22.86
C PRO A 36 2.81 -11.97 -22.74
N ILE A 37 2.15 -11.30 -21.79
CA ILE A 37 0.68 -11.33 -21.66
C ILE A 37 -0.03 -10.82 -22.91
N PHE A 38 0.59 -9.89 -23.65
CA PHE A 38 0.02 -9.31 -24.87
C PHE A 38 -0.03 -10.29 -26.05
N LYS A 39 0.56 -11.49 -25.91
CA LYS A 39 0.36 -12.59 -26.85
C LYS A 39 -1.00 -13.28 -26.65
N LYS A 40 -1.59 -13.19 -25.46
CA LYS A 40 -2.86 -13.82 -25.10
C LYS A 40 -4.02 -12.81 -25.02
N VAL A 41 -3.73 -11.58 -24.60
CA VAL A 41 -4.74 -10.52 -24.39
C VAL A 41 -4.39 -9.29 -25.22
N SER A 42 -5.38 -8.73 -25.94
CA SER A 42 -5.18 -7.50 -26.70
C SER A 42 -4.98 -6.29 -25.79
N LEU A 43 -4.26 -5.26 -26.27
CA LEU A 43 -4.05 -4.02 -25.50
C LEU A 43 -5.37 -3.35 -25.08
N LYS A 44 -6.40 -3.43 -25.92
CA LYS A 44 -7.73 -2.89 -25.61
C LYS A 44 -8.40 -3.67 -24.46
N ALA A 45 -8.31 -4.99 -24.48
CA ALA A 45 -8.84 -5.84 -23.41
C ALA A 45 -8.04 -5.67 -22.11
N PHE A 46 -6.72 -5.44 -22.19
CA PHE A 46 -5.91 -5.10 -21.03
C PHE A 46 -6.32 -3.75 -20.40
N LEU A 47 -6.46 -2.68 -21.20
CA LEU A 47 -6.76 -1.33 -20.71
C LEU A 47 -8.20 -1.12 -20.29
N PHE A 48 -9.17 -1.68 -21.03
CA PHE A 48 -10.61 -1.46 -20.84
C PHE A 48 -11.38 -2.70 -20.39
N GLY A 49 -10.68 -3.82 -20.18
CA GLY A 49 -11.27 -5.02 -19.58
C GLY A 49 -11.80 -4.71 -18.19
N LYS A 50 -12.95 -5.31 -17.87
CA LYS A 50 -13.66 -5.07 -16.61
C LYS A 50 -13.35 -6.11 -15.53
N GLU A 51 -12.69 -7.19 -15.92
CA GLU A 51 -12.43 -8.34 -15.08
C GLU A 51 -10.93 -8.58 -14.92
N TRP A 52 -10.54 -9.07 -13.74
CA TRP A 52 -9.17 -9.45 -13.41
C TRP A 52 -9.17 -10.89 -12.90
N TYR A 53 -9.04 -11.85 -13.83
CA TYR A 53 -8.94 -13.28 -13.55
C TYR A 53 -7.73 -13.90 -14.28
N PRO A 54 -6.50 -13.67 -13.77
CA PRO A 54 -5.28 -14.22 -14.38
C PRO A 54 -5.20 -15.75 -14.40
N THR A 55 -5.94 -16.42 -13.52
CA THR A 55 -5.93 -17.87 -13.31
C THR A 55 -7.01 -18.60 -14.10
N ASP A 56 -7.93 -17.88 -14.75
CA ASP A 56 -9.01 -18.48 -15.52
C ASP A 56 -8.52 -18.94 -16.90
N GLU A 57 -9.28 -19.83 -17.54
CA GLU A 57 -9.03 -20.29 -18.90
C GLU A 57 -10.28 -19.98 -19.77
N PRO A 58 -10.25 -18.97 -20.66
CA PRO A 58 -9.11 -18.07 -20.96
C PRO A 58 -8.87 -17.00 -19.89
N PRO A 59 -7.61 -16.52 -19.71
CA PRO A 59 -7.28 -15.57 -18.65
C PRO A 59 -7.67 -14.13 -19.01
N ASP A 60 -8.17 -13.39 -18.01
CA ASP A 60 -8.56 -11.98 -18.13
C ASP A 60 -7.63 -11.06 -17.32
N PHE A 61 -7.07 -10.06 -18.00
CA PHE A 61 -6.09 -9.12 -17.44
C PHE A 61 -6.54 -7.65 -17.54
N GLY A 62 -7.82 -7.37 -17.27
CA GLY A 62 -8.35 -6.01 -17.28
C GLY A 62 -7.82 -5.18 -16.10
N ILE A 63 -7.05 -4.12 -16.38
CA ILE A 63 -6.48 -3.26 -15.32
C ILE A 63 -7.43 -2.17 -14.84
N LEU A 64 -8.46 -1.85 -15.62
CA LEU A 64 -9.43 -0.81 -15.31
C LEU A 64 -10.08 -0.97 -13.92
N PRO A 65 -10.61 -2.16 -13.53
CA PRO A 65 -11.17 -2.37 -12.19
C PRO A 65 -10.12 -2.14 -11.10
N LEU A 66 -8.86 -2.51 -11.31
CA LEU A 66 -7.78 -2.29 -10.32
C LEU A 66 -7.52 -0.81 -10.10
N ILE A 67 -7.47 -0.02 -11.18
CA ILE A 67 -7.27 1.44 -11.10
C ILE A 67 -8.46 2.09 -10.41
N ILE A 68 -9.69 1.80 -10.85
CA ILE A 68 -10.91 2.39 -10.29
C ILE A 68 -11.07 2.00 -8.82
N ALA A 69 -10.89 0.72 -8.48
CA ALA A 69 -10.98 0.24 -7.10
C ALA A 69 -9.93 0.93 -6.21
N SER A 70 -8.69 1.05 -6.68
CA SER A 70 -7.64 1.76 -5.93
C SER A 70 -8.03 3.21 -5.67
N LEU A 71 -8.48 3.94 -6.69
CA LEU A 71 -8.89 5.34 -6.55
C LEU A 71 -10.10 5.49 -5.61
N LEU A 72 -11.12 4.65 -5.77
CA LEU A 72 -12.32 4.68 -4.93
C LEU A 72 -12.00 4.36 -3.47
N VAL A 73 -11.22 3.29 -3.23
CA VAL A 73 -10.81 2.91 -1.87
C VAL A 73 -9.99 4.00 -1.24
N THR A 74 -8.99 4.56 -1.93
CA THR A 74 -8.20 5.69 -1.42
C THR A 74 -9.10 6.88 -1.10
N PHE A 75 -9.97 7.29 -2.02
CA PHE A 75 -10.82 8.45 -1.84
C PHE A 75 -11.79 8.29 -0.66
N LEU A 76 -12.56 7.19 -0.63
CA LEU A 76 -13.55 6.92 0.43
C LEU A 76 -12.87 6.71 1.78
N SER A 77 -11.73 6.00 1.82
CA SER A 77 -10.98 5.80 3.07
C SER A 77 -10.43 7.12 3.59
N SER A 78 -9.85 7.96 2.73
CA SER A 78 -9.34 9.28 3.12
C SER A 78 -10.45 10.21 3.60
N LEU A 79 -11.63 10.18 2.96
CA LEU A 79 -12.78 11.00 3.35
C LEU A 79 -13.24 10.72 4.79
N ILE A 80 -13.06 9.48 5.27
CA ILE A 80 -13.44 9.08 6.63
C ILE A 80 -12.24 9.21 7.59
N ALA A 81 -11.07 8.69 7.20
CA ALA A 81 -9.90 8.60 8.06
C ALA A 81 -9.28 9.97 8.35
N ILE A 82 -9.25 10.89 7.39
CA ILE A 82 -8.64 12.21 7.59
C ILE A 82 -9.44 13.04 8.61
N PRO A 83 -10.76 13.24 8.47
CA PRO A 83 -11.52 13.99 9.47
C PRO A 83 -11.44 13.35 10.86
N LEU A 84 -11.61 12.03 10.96
CA LEU A 84 -11.54 11.33 12.25
C LEU A 84 -10.14 11.40 12.87
N GLY A 85 -9.08 11.29 12.07
CA GLY A 85 -7.70 11.40 12.53
C GLY A 85 -7.39 12.80 13.04
N VAL A 86 -7.78 13.84 12.30
CA VAL A 86 -7.55 15.23 12.67
C VAL A 86 -8.36 15.61 13.91
N LEU A 87 -9.65 15.25 13.97
CA LEU A 87 -10.49 15.53 15.13
C LEU A 87 -9.99 14.80 16.39
N SER A 88 -9.59 13.54 16.26
CA SER A 88 -8.98 12.78 17.36
C SER A 88 -7.68 13.43 17.83
N ALA A 89 -6.83 13.90 16.91
CA ALA A 89 -5.58 14.57 17.25
C ALA A 89 -5.83 15.88 18.02
N ILE A 90 -6.77 16.71 17.57
CA ILE A 90 -7.15 17.97 18.24
C ILE A 90 -7.73 17.69 19.62
N TYR A 91 -8.63 16.70 19.76
CA TYR A 91 -9.18 16.34 21.06
C TYR A 91 -8.08 15.90 22.03
N ILE A 92 -7.16 15.04 21.57
CA ILE A 92 -6.07 14.55 22.40
C ILE A 92 -5.09 15.67 22.75
N SER A 93 -4.81 16.64 21.88
CA SER A 93 -3.86 17.72 22.19
C SER A 93 -4.47 18.76 23.13
N GLU A 94 -5.66 19.28 22.78
CA GLU A 94 -6.22 20.48 23.39
C GLU A 94 -7.23 20.18 24.51
N LEU A 95 -8.09 19.16 24.36
CA LEU A 95 -9.26 18.96 25.23
C LEU A 95 -9.09 17.82 26.24
N ALA A 96 -8.29 16.81 25.93
CA ALA A 96 -8.21 15.59 26.73
C ALA A 96 -7.54 15.84 28.09
N ARG A 97 -8.18 15.34 29.15
CA ARG A 97 -7.65 15.32 30.52
C ARG A 97 -6.36 14.47 30.58
N PRO A 98 -5.44 14.73 31.52
CA PRO A 98 -4.14 14.05 31.60
C PRO A 98 -4.24 12.52 31.57
N PHE A 99 -5.14 11.93 32.36
CA PHE A 99 -5.38 10.48 32.41
C PHE A 99 -5.79 9.88 31.05
N ILE A 100 -6.64 10.59 30.29
CA ILE A 100 -7.08 10.13 28.97
C ILE A 100 -5.91 10.16 27.97
N LYS A 101 -5.06 11.19 28.04
CA LYS A 101 -3.84 11.30 27.22
C LYS A 101 -2.87 10.15 27.49
N GLU A 102 -2.69 9.77 28.75
CA GLU A 102 -1.79 8.67 29.15
C GLU A 102 -2.23 7.30 28.63
N ILE A 103 -3.53 7.09 28.39
CA ILE A 103 -4.05 5.83 27.81
C ILE A 103 -4.09 5.90 26.28
N LEU A 104 -4.66 6.96 25.71
CA LEU A 104 -4.89 7.04 24.27
C LEU A 104 -3.59 7.13 23.47
N LYS A 105 -2.58 7.86 23.96
CA LYS A 105 -1.31 8.01 23.22
C LYS A 105 -0.62 6.66 22.99
N PRO A 106 -0.33 5.84 24.02
CA PRO A 106 0.27 4.52 23.81
C PRO A 106 -0.57 3.62 22.93
N VAL A 107 -1.91 3.63 23.06
CA VAL A 107 -2.79 2.80 22.23
C VAL A 107 -2.67 3.19 20.75
N ILE A 108 -2.69 4.49 20.43
CA ILE A 108 -2.55 4.97 19.05
C ILE A 108 -1.15 4.64 18.51
N GLU A 109 -0.10 4.82 19.31
CA GLU A 109 1.27 4.46 18.91
C GLU A 109 1.42 2.96 18.63
N LEU A 110 0.81 2.11 19.47
CA LEU A 110 0.79 0.67 19.27
C LEU A 110 0.01 0.27 18.00
N LEU A 111 -1.14 0.90 17.76
CA LEU A 111 -1.93 0.66 16.55
C LEU A 111 -1.18 1.11 15.28
N ALA A 112 -0.47 2.23 15.35
CA ALA A 112 0.35 2.73 14.24
C ALA A 112 1.59 1.87 13.99
N ALA A 113 2.11 1.19 15.02
CA ALA A 113 3.25 0.28 14.92
C ALA A 113 2.88 -1.10 14.35
N LEU A 114 1.59 -1.40 14.18
CA LEU A 114 1.17 -2.68 13.60
C LEU A 114 1.68 -2.83 12.16
N PRO A 115 2.27 -3.98 11.80
CA PRO A 115 2.69 -4.22 10.43
C PRO A 115 1.49 -4.17 9.48
N SER A 116 1.65 -3.48 8.34
CA SER A 116 0.60 -3.37 7.32
C SER A 116 0.09 -4.74 6.84
N VAL A 117 0.97 -5.75 6.78
CA VAL A 117 0.62 -7.13 6.42
C VAL A 117 -0.37 -7.76 7.40
N VAL A 118 -0.24 -7.49 8.71
CA VAL A 118 -1.15 -8.02 9.73
C VAL A 118 -2.55 -7.43 9.56
N ILE A 119 -2.62 -6.11 9.35
CA ILE A 119 -3.88 -5.40 9.12
C ILE A 119 -4.54 -5.90 7.82
N GLY A 120 -3.74 -6.08 6.75
CA GLY A 120 -4.22 -6.60 5.47
C GLY A 120 -4.77 -8.02 5.58
N LEU A 121 -4.05 -8.92 6.28
CA LEU A 121 -4.49 -10.29 6.50
C LEU A 121 -5.77 -10.34 7.35
N PHE A 122 -5.86 -9.54 8.42
CA PHE A 122 -7.09 -9.41 9.22
C PHE A 122 -8.27 -8.92 8.37
N GLY A 123 -8.04 -7.92 7.51
CA GLY A 123 -9.01 -7.44 6.54
C GLY A 123 -9.51 -8.56 5.62
N MET A 124 -8.61 -9.37 5.07
CA MET A 124 -8.95 -10.47 4.17
C MET A 124 -9.65 -11.64 4.87
N THR A 125 -9.24 -11.98 6.09
CA THR A 125 -9.67 -13.22 6.78
C THR A 125 -10.87 -13.03 7.68
N VAL A 126 -11.05 -11.82 8.22
CA VAL A 126 -12.13 -11.51 9.17
C VAL A 126 -13.13 -10.54 8.55
N ILE A 127 -12.66 -9.40 8.05
CA ILE A 127 -13.55 -8.34 7.58
C ILE A 127 -14.22 -8.71 6.25
N ALA A 128 -13.47 -9.21 5.26
CA ALA A 128 -14.04 -9.55 3.96
C ALA A 128 -15.13 -10.63 4.05
N PRO A 129 -14.96 -11.76 4.77
CA PRO A 129 -16.02 -12.75 4.95
C PRO A 129 -17.21 -12.20 5.75
N PHE A 130 -16.97 -11.35 6.74
CA PHE A 130 -18.04 -10.69 7.50
C PHE A 130 -18.91 -9.81 6.59
N LEU A 131 -18.29 -8.95 5.79
CA LEU A 131 -19.02 -8.09 4.85
C LEU A 131 -19.75 -8.91 3.78
N GLN A 132 -19.12 -9.96 3.24
CA GLN A 132 -19.79 -10.86 2.29
C GLN A 132 -21.05 -11.49 2.87
N LYS A 133 -21.02 -11.96 4.12
CA LYS A 133 -22.22 -12.52 4.79
C LYS A 133 -23.29 -11.48 5.10
N MET A 134 -22.91 -10.22 5.26
CA MET A 134 -23.85 -9.14 5.61
C MET A 134 -24.57 -8.60 4.38
N PHE A 135 -23.95 -8.68 3.19
CA PHE A 135 -24.45 -8.11 1.94
C PHE A 135 -24.87 -9.15 0.88
N ASN A 136 -24.55 -10.43 1.05
CA ASN A 136 -25.11 -11.55 0.28
C ASN A 136 -26.32 -12.16 0.99
#